data_AF-A0A948CXX5-F1
#
_entry.id   AF-A0A948CXX5-F1
#
_cell.length_a   1.000
_cell.length_b   1.000
_cell.length_c   1.000
_cell.angle_alpha   90.00
_cell.angle_beta   90.00
_cell.angle_gamma   90.00
#
_symmetry.space_group_name_H-M   'P 1'
#
loop_
_entity.id
_entity.type
_entity.pdbx_description
1 polymer ?
#
loop_
_entity_poly.entity_id
_entity_poly.type
_entity_poly.pdbx_seq_one_letter_code
_entity_poly.pdbx_strand_id
1 'polypeptide(L)'
;MNYKIVQLILSPNQQTTSINEVFVAQPDANKEALAGKLFVLAEIESKNAEYSKLINFLISTINHNYYQNEKIILREKISALKVEHIFELALTKTNKKLAEFLQNEKIKITPQILNITIGVIYN
;
A
#
# COMPACT_ATOMS: atom_id res chain seq x y z
N MET A 1 -16.51 23.80 4.60
CA MET A 1 -16.28 22.90 3.46
C MET A 1 -17.16 21.67 3.65
N ASN A 2 -18.01 21.36 2.68
CA ASN A 2 -18.89 20.20 2.71
C ASN A 2 -18.15 19.03 2.05
N TYR A 3 -17.55 18.13 2.85
CA TYR A 3 -16.87 16.95 2.32
C TYR A 3 -17.92 15.91 1.96
N LYS A 4 -18.13 15.70 0.66
CA LYS A 4 -19.01 14.65 0.16
C LYS A 4 -18.24 13.33 0.17
N ILE A 5 -18.39 12.57 1.24
CA ILE A 5 -17.83 11.21 1.32
C ILE A 5 -18.68 10.32 0.42
N VAL A 6 -18.09 9.86 -0.68
CA VAL A 6 -18.71 8.89 -1.59
C VAL A 6 -18.27 7.50 -1.15
N GLN A 7 -19.25 6.62 -0.94
CA GLN A 7 -19.00 5.24 -0.57
C GLN A 7 -18.53 4.47 -1.81
N LEU A 8 -17.35 3.84 -1.74
CA LEU A 8 -16.89 2.94 -2.79
C LEU A 8 -17.72 1.65 -2.70
N ILE A 9 -18.75 1.53 -3.55
CA ILE A 9 -19.58 0.32 -3.62
C ILE A 9 -18.88 -0.65 -4.58
N LEU A 10 -18.24 -1.68 -4.00
CA LEU A 10 -17.75 -2.82 -4.76
C LEU A 10 -18.94 -3.76 -5.01
N SER A 11 -19.52 -3.71 -6.21
CA SER A 11 -20.50 -4.70 -6.66
C SER A 11 -19.74 -5.89 -7.26
N PRO A 12 -19.70 -7.06 -6.60
CA PRO A 12 -19.07 -8.24 -7.18
C PRO A 12 -19.92 -8.70 -8.36
N ASN A 13 -19.53 -8.32 -9.58
CA ASN A 13 -20.10 -8.91 -10.77
C ASN A 13 -19.73 -10.41 -10.77
N GLN A 14 -20.72 -11.27 -10.98
CA GLN A 14 -20.67 -12.72 -10.72
C GLN A 14 -19.72 -13.55 -11.62
N GLN A 15 -18.74 -12.93 -12.30
CA GLN A 15 -17.68 -13.60 -13.05
C GLN A 15 -16.39 -12.75 -13.08
N THR A 16 -15.80 -12.41 -11.93
CA THR A 16 -14.55 -11.64 -11.94
C THR A 16 -13.40 -12.51 -12.49
N THR A 17 -12.82 -12.09 -13.61
CA THR A 17 -11.53 -12.58 -14.13
C THR A 17 -10.35 -11.96 -13.39
N SER A 18 -10.62 -11.04 -12.46
CA SER A 18 -9.63 -10.27 -11.70
C SER A 18 -9.59 -10.63 -10.21
N ILE A 19 -8.41 -10.42 -9.63
CA ILE A 19 -8.14 -10.38 -8.19
C ILE A 19 -8.21 -8.90 -7.76
N ASN A 20 -9.04 -8.61 -6.76
CA ASN A 20 -9.23 -7.26 -6.24
C ASN A 20 -8.93 -7.24 -4.74
N GLU A 21 -8.18 -6.24 -4.28
CA GLU A 21 -7.83 -6.09 -2.87
C GLU A 21 -7.92 -4.61 -2.45
N VAL A 22 -8.56 -4.37 -1.32
CA VAL A 22 -8.66 -3.05 -0.69
C VAL A 22 -8.14 -3.15 0.72
N PHE A 23 -7.07 -2.42 1.01
CA PHE A 23 -6.45 -2.39 2.31
C PHE A 23 -6.40 -0.96 2.85
N VAL A 24 -6.79 -0.78 4.10
CA VAL A 24 -6.62 0.46 4.86
C VAL A 24 -5.96 0.11 6.17
N ALA A 25 -4.79 0.69 6.43
CA ALA A 25 -4.05 0.46 7.65
C ALA A 25 -4.79 0.99 8.87
N GLN A 26 -4.66 0.26 9.98
CA GLN A 26 -5.18 0.63 11.30
C GLN A 26 -4.01 0.77 12.28
N PRO A 27 -3.16 1.81 12.14
CA PRO A 27 -2.10 2.08 13.10
C PRO A 27 -2.69 2.54 14.45
N ASP A 28 -1.85 2.55 15.49
CA ASP A 28 -2.21 3.19 16.76
C ASP A 28 -2.39 4.71 16.60
N ALA A 29 -3.10 5.34 17.53
CA ALA A 29 -3.46 6.76 17.45
C ALA A 29 -2.25 7.69 17.31
N ASN A 30 -1.12 7.36 17.94
CA ASN A 30 0.09 8.19 17.86
C ASN A 30 0.70 8.10 16.47
N LYS A 31 0.85 6.88 15.93
CA LYS A 31 1.34 6.70 14.55
C LYS A 31 0.41 7.31 13.52
N GLU A 32 -0.90 7.22 13.71
CA GLU A 32 -1.86 7.89 12.85
C GLU A 32 -1.69 9.41 12.88
N ALA A 33 -1.55 10.01 14.06
CA ALA A 33 -1.33 11.46 14.18
C ALA A 33 -0.01 11.91 13.52
N LEU A 34 1.03 11.07 13.58
CA LEU A 34 2.37 11.41 13.08
C LEU A 34 2.61 11.02 11.63
N ALA A 35 1.93 10.02 11.08
CA ALA A 35 2.21 9.52 9.74
C ALA A 35 0.94 9.29 8.91
N GLY A 36 -0.26 9.38 9.51
CA GLY A 36 -1.50 9.12 8.81
C GLY A 36 -1.76 7.65 8.54
N LYS A 37 -2.74 7.38 7.66
CA LYS A 37 -3.22 6.04 7.31
C LYS A 37 -2.80 5.65 5.91
N LEU A 38 -2.08 4.54 5.79
CA LEU A 38 -1.77 3.95 4.50
C LEU A 38 -2.99 3.24 3.91
N PHE A 39 -3.19 3.34 2.60
CA PHE A 39 -4.18 2.55 1.88
C PHE A 39 -3.58 1.93 0.62
N VAL A 40 -4.15 0.82 0.19
CA VAL A 40 -3.83 0.13 -1.06
C VAL A 40 -5.13 -0.24 -1.76
N LEU A 41 -5.23 0.09 -3.04
CA LEU A 41 -6.24 -0.40 -3.96
C LEU A 41 -5.51 -1.18 -5.05
N ALA A 42 -5.81 -2.46 -5.18
CA ALA A 42 -5.19 -3.31 -6.19
C ALA A 42 -6.27 -4.06 -6.97
N GLU A 43 -6.12 -4.05 -8.29
CA GLU A 43 -6.85 -4.87 -9.24
C GLU A 43 -5.83 -5.51 -10.17
N ILE A 44 -5.92 -6.83 -10.31
CA ILE A 44 -5.11 -7.59 -11.26
C ILE A 44 -6.05 -8.42 -12.12
N GLU A 45 -6.05 -8.22 -13.43
CA GLU A 45 -6.90 -8.96 -14.38
C GLU A 45 -6.36 -10.39 -14.63
N SER A 46 -6.31 -11.20 -13.58
CA SER A 46 -5.90 -12.61 -13.62
C SER A 46 -6.50 -13.41 -12.47
N LYS A 47 -6.55 -14.74 -12.62
CA LYS A 47 -6.88 -15.69 -11.55
C LYS A 47 -5.66 -16.46 -11.00
N ASN A 48 -4.45 -16.14 -11.46
CA ASN A 48 -3.25 -16.82 -10.99
C ASN A 48 -3.00 -16.49 -9.50
N ALA A 49 -2.94 -17.52 -8.67
CA ALA A 49 -2.72 -17.41 -7.23
C ALA A 49 -1.38 -16.72 -6.86
N GLU A 50 -0.39 -16.72 -7.76
CA GLU A 50 0.86 -15.96 -7.59
C GLU A 50 0.61 -14.45 -7.45
N TYR A 51 -0.40 -13.92 -8.15
CA TYR A 51 -0.76 -12.51 -8.04
C TYR A 51 -1.43 -12.17 -6.71
N SER A 52 -2.16 -13.11 -6.10
CA SER A 52 -2.64 -12.94 -4.72
C SER A 52 -1.48 -12.90 -3.72
N LYS A 53 -0.47 -13.78 -3.90
CA LYS A 53 0.76 -13.73 -3.08
C LYS A 53 1.50 -12.40 -3.25
N LEU A 54 1.58 -11.90 -4.49
CA LEU A 54 2.20 -10.61 -4.81
C LEU A 54 1.52 -9.45 -4.07
N ILE A 55 0.19 -9.37 -4.11
CA ILE A 55 -0.59 -8.32 -3.43
C ILE A 55 -0.36 -8.39 -1.92
N ASN A 56 -0.46 -9.60 -1.33
CA ASN A 56 -0.24 -9.79 0.10
C ASN A 56 1.19 -9.41 0.53
N PHE A 57 2.18 -9.79 -0.27
CA PHE A 57 3.56 -9.39 -0.07
C PHE A 57 3.72 -7.88 -0.12
N LEU A 58 3.12 -7.22 -1.12
CA LEU A 58 3.19 -5.78 -1.30
C LEU A 58 2.58 -5.04 -0.10
N ILE A 59 1.34 -5.41 0.30
CA ILE A 59 0.62 -4.82 1.43
C ILE A 59 1.42 -4.99 2.73
N SER A 60 1.85 -6.21 3.04
CA SER A 60 2.62 -6.47 4.27
C SER A 60 3.94 -5.71 4.29
N THR A 61 4.64 -5.66 3.15
CA THR A 61 5.94 -5.00 3.02
C THR A 61 5.84 -3.49 3.14
N ILE A 62 4.90 -2.85 2.44
CA ILE A 62 4.73 -1.40 2.52
C ILE A 62 4.27 -0.97 3.90
N ASN A 63 3.31 -1.70 4.49
CA ASN A 63 2.80 -1.43 5.84
C ASN A 63 3.93 -1.50 6.88
N HIS A 64 4.75 -2.55 6.82
CA HIS A 64 5.93 -2.68 7.68
C HIS A 64 6.95 -1.57 7.43
N ASN A 65 7.38 -1.37 6.19
CA ASN A 65 8.42 -0.38 5.86
C ASN A 65 7.99 1.06 6.19
N TYR A 66 6.69 1.34 6.16
CA TYR A 66 6.13 2.63 6.51
C TYR A 66 6.11 2.82 8.03
N TYR A 67 5.38 2.00 8.78
CA TYR A 67 5.16 2.21 10.22
C TYR A 67 6.30 1.78 11.15
N GLN A 68 7.29 1.04 10.64
CA GLN A 68 8.54 0.71 11.36
C GLN A 68 9.69 1.65 10.99
N ASN A 69 9.41 2.72 10.24
CA ASN A 69 10.41 3.72 9.93
C ASN A 69 10.71 4.55 11.18
N GLU A 70 11.95 4.46 11.69
CA GLU A 70 12.44 5.22 12.85
C GLU A 70 12.20 6.74 12.72
N LYS A 71 12.14 7.23 11.48
CA LYS A 71 11.82 8.63 11.17
C LYS A 71 10.44 9.06 11.67
N ILE A 72 9.46 8.16 11.82
CA ILE A 72 8.14 8.50 12.38
C ILE A 72 8.27 8.99 13.82
N ILE A 73 9.10 8.33 14.63
CA ILE A 73 9.36 8.72 16.03
C ILE A 73 10.11 10.06 16.08
N LEU A 74 11.05 10.26 15.15
CA LEU A 74 11.82 11.51 15.06
C LEU A 74 10.96 12.70 14.61
N ARG A 75 9.82 12.47 13.98
CA ARG A 75 8.90 13.51 13.53
C ARG A 75 8.30 14.31 14.69
N GLU A 76 8.13 13.69 15.86
CA GLU A 76 7.74 14.42 17.09
C GLU A 76 8.72 15.54 17.44
N LYS A 77 9.99 15.38 17.06
CA LYS A 77 11.09 16.29 17.44
C LYS A 77 11.56 17.17 16.28
N ILE A 78 11.29 16.77 15.04
CA ILE A 78 11.79 17.43 13.84
C ILE A 78 10.62 17.75 12.91
N SER A 79 10.09 18.97 13.02
CA SER A 79 8.97 19.47 12.20
C SER A 79 9.28 19.56 10.70
N ALA A 80 10.56 19.61 10.31
CA ALA A 80 10.98 19.58 8.91
C ALA A 80 10.79 18.21 8.23
N LEU A 81 10.52 17.14 9.01
CA LEU A 81 10.33 15.81 8.48
C LEU A 81 8.88 15.62 7.98
N LYS A 82 8.75 15.70 6.66
CA LYS A 82 7.50 15.55 5.92
C LYS A 82 7.06 14.09 5.79
N VAL A 83 5.76 13.85 5.80
CA VAL A 83 5.15 12.51 5.65
C VAL A 83 5.47 11.93 4.28
N GLU A 84 5.55 12.80 3.28
CA GLU A 84 5.95 12.52 1.91
C GLU A 84 7.33 11.86 1.84
N HIS A 85 8.32 12.39 2.57
CA HIS A 85 9.66 11.79 2.61
C HIS A 85 9.66 10.41 3.30
N ILE A 86 8.84 10.24 4.35
CA ILE A 86 8.70 8.95 5.02
C ILE A 86 8.07 7.92 4.06
N PHE A 87 7.05 8.35 3.31
CA PHE A 87 6.37 7.54 2.32
C PHE A 87 7.28 7.13 1.16
N GLU A 88 8.02 8.07 0.57
CA GLU A 88 8.99 7.80 -0.50
C GLU A 88 10.07 6.80 -0.07
N LEU A 89 10.57 6.91 1.16
CA LEU A 89 11.53 5.96 1.71
C LEU A 89 10.93 4.57 1.90
N ALA A 90 9.69 4.49 2.36
CA ALA A 90 8.97 3.23 2.49
C ALA A 90 8.72 2.59 1.12
N LEU A 91 8.34 3.37 0.10
CA LEU A 91 8.20 2.91 -1.27
C LEU A 91 9.52 2.40 -1.85
N THR A 92 10.62 3.13 -1.64
CA THR A 92 11.94 2.72 -2.14
C THR A 92 12.37 1.37 -1.55
N LYS A 93 12.21 1.20 -0.23
CA LYS A 93 12.47 -0.09 0.44
C LYS A 93 11.55 -1.20 -0.06
N THR A 94 10.28 -0.88 -0.32
CA THR A 94 9.28 -1.83 -0.81
C THR A 94 9.61 -2.26 -2.23
N ASN A 95 9.96 -1.33 -3.12
CA ASN A 95 10.36 -1.63 -4.50
C ASN A 95 11.59 -2.54 -4.56
N LYS A 96 12.60 -2.29 -3.71
CA LYS A 96 13.77 -3.16 -3.61
C LYS A 96 13.38 -4.58 -3.22
N LYS A 97 12.62 -4.73 -2.13
CA LYS A 97 12.15 -6.04 -1.64
C LYS A 97 11.22 -6.74 -2.64
N LEU A 98 10.40 -5.98 -3.37
CA LEU A 98 9.53 -6.48 -4.43
C LEU A 98 10.33 -7.07 -5.58
N ALA A 99 11.37 -6.36 -6.04
CA ALA A 99 12.26 -6.88 -7.09
C ALA A 99 12.92 -8.21 -6.66
N GLU A 100 13.42 -8.27 -5.41
CA GLU A 100 14.01 -9.49 -4.83
C GLU A 100 12.98 -10.63 -4.74
N PHE A 101 11.76 -10.34 -4.28
CA PHE A 101 10.67 -11.32 -4.19
C PHE A 101 10.31 -11.91 -5.56
N LEU A 102 10.16 -11.07 -6.58
CA LEU A 102 9.83 -11.51 -7.95
C LEU A 102 10.92 -12.39 -8.55
N GLN A 103 12.19 -12.07 -8.29
CA GLN A 103 13.32 -12.89 -8.74
C GLN A 103 13.33 -14.25 -8.05
N ASN A 104 13.15 -14.28 -6.73
CA ASN A 104 13.20 -15.51 -5.93
C ASN A 104 12.05 -16.47 -6.25
N GLU A 105 10.84 -15.94 -6.36
CA GLU A 105 9.63 -16.72 -6.67
C GLU A 105 9.47 -16.98 -8.18
N LYS A 106 10.36 -16.41 -9.02
CA LYS A 106 10.32 -16.50 -10.50
C LYS A 106 8.98 -16.03 -11.10
N ILE A 107 8.30 -15.10 -10.43
CA ILE A 107 7.02 -14.55 -10.86
C ILE A 107 7.27 -13.58 -12.02
N LYS A 108 6.65 -13.84 -13.17
CA LYS A 108 6.65 -12.92 -14.32
C LYS A 108 5.44 -12.00 -14.24
N ILE A 109 5.68 -10.72 -14.01
CA ILE A 109 4.63 -9.70 -14.02
C ILE A 109 4.32 -9.29 -15.47
N THR A 110 3.03 -9.17 -15.79
CA THR A 110 2.54 -8.54 -17.02
C THR A 110 1.98 -7.15 -16.68
N PRO A 111 2.72 -6.04 -16.84
CA PRO A 111 2.30 -4.73 -16.33
C PRO A 111 0.93 -4.26 -16.80
N GLN A 112 0.50 -4.69 -17.99
CA GLN A 112 -0.77 -4.31 -18.61
C GLN A 112 -2.01 -4.75 -17.82
N ILE A 113 -1.88 -5.78 -16.98
CA ILE A 113 -2.98 -6.32 -16.19
C ILE A 113 -2.92 -5.89 -14.73
N LEU A 114 -1.97 -5.03 -14.34
CA LEU A 114 -1.78 -4.60 -12.95
C LEU A 114 -2.22 -3.14 -12.77
N ASN A 115 -3.24 -2.94 -11.93
CA ASN A 115 -3.72 -1.64 -11.51
C ASN A 115 -3.56 -1.54 -9.99
N ILE A 116 -2.51 -0.85 -9.51
CA ILE A 116 -2.22 -0.74 -8.07
C ILE A 116 -2.01 0.73 -7.71
N THR A 117 -2.79 1.21 -6.74
CA THR A 117 -2.65 2.52 -6.12
C THR A 117 -2.31 2.34 -4.65
N ILE A 118 -1.23 2.98 -4.20
CA ILE A 118 -0.83 3.04 -2.80
C ILE A 118 -0.75 4.51 -2.42
N GLY A 119 -1.33 4.87 -1.27
CA GLY A 119 -1.28 6.24 -0.79
C GLY A 119 -1.34 6.34 0.71
N VAL A 120 -1.18 7.57 1.20
CA VAL A 120 -1.29 7.93 2.61
C VAL A 120 -2.35 9.01 2.76
N ILE A 121 -3.30 8.79 3.65
CA ILE A 121 -4.28 9.78 4.09
C ILE A 121 -3.68 10.46 5.32
N TYR A 122 -3.33 11.74 5.17
CA TYR A 122 -2.71 12.55 6.21
C TYR A 122 -3.30 13.97 6.18
N ASN A 123 -3.59 14.53 7.35
CA ASN A 123 -4.23 15.85 7.54
C ASN A 123 -3.23 16.87 8.10
#